data_AF-A0A286T615-F1
#
_entry.id   AF-A0A286T615-F1
#
_cell.length_a   1.000
_cell.length_b   1.000
_cell.length_c   1.000
_cell.angle_alpha   90.00
_cell.angle_beta   90.00
_cell.angle_gamma   90.00
#
_symmetry.space_group_name_H-M   'P 1'
#
loop_
_entity.id
_entity.type
_entity.pdbx_description
1 polymer ?
#
loop_
_entity_poly.entity_id
_entity_poly.type
_entity_poly.pdbx_seq_one_letter_code
_entity_poly.pdbx_strand_id
1 'polypeptide(L)'
;FNAQALDTCSTSNDDRMTSWFIDDSATNTQTHKLTSVLRIEEYPSISGQDPKVVVGQVHGWEISQALVKVLWEGENKPVRVIMNQGFFTDNEKCDDDNPVNNCDEWSFSIELGTYAADVDWQYVIQVDEDGIYLATEDESGVVEKQINWGVAFQDKDGDSVTLSEDWAGNDIA
;
A
#
# COMPACT_ATOMS: atom_id res chain seq x y z
N PHE A 1 -10.02 -8.52 -34.17
CA PHE A 1 -9.79 -7.31 -33.36
C PHE A 1 -8.34 -6.92 -33.53
N ASN A 2 -8.10 -5.84 -34.26
CA ASN A 2 -6.76 -5.33 -34.53
C ASN A 2 -6.28 -4.60 -33.27
N ALA A 3 -5.49 -5.29 -32.44
CA ALA A 3 -4.62 -4.64 -31.47
C ALA A 3 -3.49 -3.99 -32.25
N GLN A 4 -3.76 -2.81 -32.82
CA GLN A 4 -2.69 -1.93 -33.28
C GLN A 4 -1.98 -1.40 -32.04
N ALA A 5 -0.73 -1.83 -31.91
CA ALA A 5 0.33 -1.31 -31.06
C ALA A 5 0.03 0.05 -30.42
N LEU A 6 -0.41 0.03 -29.17
CA LEU A 6 -0.04 1.05 -28.20
C LEU A 6 1.28 0.57 -27.58
N ASP A 7 2.36 0.85 -28.29
CA ASP A 7 3.73 0.65 -27.84
C ASP A 7 4.13 1.80 -26.91
N THR A 8 3.53 1.88 -25.71
CA THR A 8 3.95 2.69 -24.54
C THR A 8 2.92 2.64 -23.40
N CYS A 9 2.86 1.51 -22.70
CA CYS A 9 2.42 1.47 -21.29
C CYS A 9 3.46 0.75 -20.40
N SER A 10 4.71 0.72 -20.86
CA SER A 10 5.86 0.16 -20.14
C SER A 10 6.93 1.22 -20.12
N THR A 11 7.39 1.52 -18.91
CA THR A 11 8.43 2.46 -18.48
C THR A 11 9.21 3.15 -19.60
N SER A 12 8.99 4.44 -19.77
CA SER A 12 9.77 5.30 -20.68
C SER A 12 10.67 6.20 -19.84
N ASN A 13 11.70 6.82 -20.41
CA ASN A 13 12.71 7.60 -19.68
C ASN A 13 12.18 8.89 -18.97
N ASP A 14 10.87 9.01 -18.76
CA ASP A 14 10.15 10.07 -18.06
C ASP A 14 8.98 9.47 -17.23
N ASP A 15 9.28 8.42 -16.45
CA ASP A 15 8.30 7.62 -15.69
C ASP A 15 7.55 8.42 -14.60
N ARG A 16 8.08 9.58 -14.21
CA ARG A 16 7.38 10.54 -13.34
C ARG A 16 6.04 10.98 -13.95
N MET A 17 5.93 11.03 -15.30
CA MET A 17 4.68 11.38 -15.99
C MET A 17 3.63 10.25 -16.02
N THR A 18 4.01 9.02 -15.61
CA THR A 18 3.08 7.88 -15.49
C THR A 18 2.68 7.57 -14.05
N SER A 19 3.22 8.32 -13.10
CA SER A 19 2.90 8.28 -11.67
C SER A 19 1.98 9.46 -11.30
N TRP A 20 1.52 9.55 -10.06
CA TRP A 20 0.60 10.60 -9.62
C TRP A 20 1.06 11.21 -8.31
N PHE A 21 0.95 12.53 -8.20
CA PHE A 21 1.14 13.23 -6.93
C PHE A 21 -0.16 13.19 -6.13
N ILE A 22 -0.09 13.24 -4.81
CA ILE A 22 -1.30 13.37 -3.99
C ILE A 22 -2.12 14.60 -4.43
N ASP A 23 -1.47 15.77 -4.54
CA ASP A 23 -2.01 16.95 -5.21
C ASP A 23 -1.58 16.96 -6.70
N ASP A 24 -2.31 16.22 -7.53
CA ASP A 24 -2.02 16.10 -8.96
C ASP A 24 -2.64 17.26 -9.74
N SER A 25 -1.86 18.33 -9.91
CA SER A 25 -2.22 19.48 -10.73
C SER A 25 -2.41 19.17 -12.22
N ALA A 26 -1.84 18.09 -12.75
CA ALA A 26 -1.96 17.74 -14.16
C ALA A 26 -3.35 17.20 -14.49
N THR A 27 -3.97 16.48 -13.55
CA THR A 27 -5.34 15.96 -13.68
C THR A 27 -6.36 16.73 -12.84
N ASN A 28 -5.90 17.67 -12.00
CA ASN A 28 -6.72 18.38 -11.01
C ASN A 28 -7.42 17.39 -10.05
N THR A 29 -6.65 16.40 -9.58
CA THR A 29 -7.09 15.33 -8.67
C THR A 29 -6.31 15.42 -7.36
N GLN A 30 -7.02 15.44 -6.23
CA GLN A 30 -6.44 15.50 -4.88
C GLN A 30 -6.73 14.24 -4.04
N THR A 31 -7.45 13.28 -4.63
CA THR A 31 -7.85 12.03 -3.98
C THR A 31 -7.71 10.90 -4.97
N HIS A 32 -6.84 9.95 -4.63
CA HIS A 32 -6.54 8.79 -5.47
C HIS A 32 -7.10 7.55 -4.81
N LYS A 33 -7.92 6.79 -5.53
CA LYS A 33 -8.65 5.66 -4.96
C LYS A 33 -8.47 4.41 -5.82
N LEU A 34 -7.91 3.38 -5.21
CA LEU A 34 -7.92 2.01 -5.71
C LEU A 34 -9.05 1.24 -5.01
N THR A 35 -9.94 0.63 -5.77
CA THR A 35 -11.00 -0.25 -5.26
C THR A 35 -10.98 -1.56 -6.03
N SER A 36 -11.09 -2.67 -5.32
CA SER A 36 -11.11 -3.99 -5.92
C SER A 36 -12.16 -4.86 -5.26
N VAL A 37 -12.83 -5.68 -6.05
CA VAL A 37 -13.57 -6.88 -5.62
C VAL A 37 -12.74 -8.07 -6.06
N LEU A 38 -12.39 -8.95 -5.13
CA LEU A 38 -11.51 -10.07 -5.43
C LEU A 38 -11.87 -11.32 -4.64
N ARG A 39 -11.29 -12.43 -5.11
CA ARG A 39 -11.36 -13.76 -4.50
C ARG A 39 -10.01 -14.43 -4.61
N ILE A 40 -9.55 -15.05 -3.54
CA ILE A 40 -8.34 -15.90 -3.56
C ILE A 40 -8.77 -17.32 -3.91
N GLU A 41 -8.46 -17.78 -5.12
CA GLU A 41 -8.81 -19.13 -5.59
C GLU A 41 -7.70 -20.15 -5.31
N GLU A 42 -6.45 -19.73 -5.47
CA GLU A 42 -5.27 -20.57 -5.24
C GLU A 42 -4.19 -19.76 -4.55
N TYR A 43 -3.44 -20.42 -3.65
CA TYR A 43 -2.33 -19.81 -2.93
C TYR A 43 -1.25 -20.85 -2.62
N PRO A 44 0.02 -20.43 -2.45
CA PRO A 44 1.11 -21.35 -2.13
C PRO A 44 0.86 -22.09 -0.81
N SER A 45 1.00 -23.42 -0.83
CA SER A 45 0.98 -24.25 0.37
C SER A 45 2.41 -24.65 0.74
N ILE A 46 2.96 -24.02 1.78
CA ILE A 46 4.32 -24.29 2.28
C ILE A 46 4.18 -24.85 3.70
N SER A 47 4.73 -26.05 3.93
CA SER A 47 4.61 -26.73 5.23
C SER A 47 5.13 -25.85 6.36
N GLY A 48 4.28 -25.61 7.37
CA GLY A 48 4.61 -24.81 8.55
C GLY A 48 4.67 -23.29 8.30
N GLN A 49 4.20 -22.79 7.16
CA GLN A 49 4.17 -21.36 6.85
C GLN A 49 2.78 -20.98 6.32
N ASP A 50 2.28 -19.86 6.83
CA ASP A 50 1.10 -19.21 6.28
C ASP A 50 1.44 -18.66 4.88
N PRO A 51 0.51 -18.70 3.90
CA PRO A 51 0.72 -18.06 2.61
C PRO A 51 0.89 -16.55 2.80
N LYS A 52 1.51 -15.88 1.83
CA LYS A 52 1.60 -14.41 1.80
C LYS A 52 1.33 -13.93 0.39
N VAL A 53 0.20 -13.27 0.19
CA VAL A 53 -0.26 -12.79 -1.12
C VAL A 53 -0.50 -11.29 -1.02
N VAL A 54 0.24 -10.50 -1.81
CA VAL A 54 -0.01 -9.06 -1.90
C VAL A 54 -1.07 -8.82 -2.97
N VAL A 55 -2.20 -8.22 -2.57
CA VAL A 55 -3.39 -8.06 -3.44
C VAL A 55 -3.64 -6.61 -3.88
N GLY A 56 -2.95 -5.65 -3.26
CA GLY A 56 -3.02 -4.22 -3.59
C GLY A 56 -1.83 -3.47 -3.03
N GLN A 57 -1.37 -2.45 -3.73
CA GLN A 57 -0.19 -1.67 -3.34
C GLN A 57 -0.34 -0.21 -3.77
N VAL A 58 0.22 0.69 -2.97
CA VAL A 58 0.60 2.06 -3.38
C VAL A 58 2.10 2.17 -3.15
N HIS A 59 2.81 2.62 -4.18
CA HIS A 59 4.26 2.64 -4.20
C HIS A 59 4.73 3.91 -4.89
N GLY A 60 5.62 4.64 -4.24
CA GLY A 60 6.16 5.87 -4.81
C GLY A 60 7.11 5.60 -5.97
N TRP A 61 7.19 6.56 -6.88
CA TRP A 61 8.17 6.61 -7.94
C TRP A 61 9.56 6.90 -7.38
N GLU A 62 10.56 6.12 -7.80
CA GLU A 62 11.93 6.19 -7.27
C GLU A 62 12.04 6.06 -5.74
N ILE A 63 11.15 5.29 -5.12
CA ILE A 63 11.17 5.02 -3.68
C ILE A 63 11.17 3.50 -3.50
N SER A 64 12.14 2.93 -2.78
CA SER A 64 12.20 1.46 -2.58
C SER A 64 11.20 0.96 -1.52
N GLN A 65 10.78 1.83 -0.60
CA GLN A 65 9.87 1.51 0.50
C GLN A 65 8.42 1.72 0.03
N ALA A 66 7.61 0.67 -0.06
CA ALA A 66 6.21 0.85 -0.45
C ALA A 66 5.44 1.61 0.64
N LEU A 67 4.61 2.56 0.23
CA LEU A 67 3.73 3.28 1.13
C LEU A 67 2.68 2.33 1.73
N VAL A 68 1.99 1.55 0.89
CA VAL A 68 0.95 0.59 1.30
C VAL A 68 1.15 -0.74 0.59
N LYS A 69 1.07 -1.84 1.34
CA LYS A 69 0.87 -3.20 0.80
C LYS A 69 -0.27 -3.88 1.54
N VAL A 70 -1.30 -4.30 0.83
CA VAL A 70 -2.41 -5.11 1.36
C VAL A 70 -2.07 -6.58 1.18
N LEU A 71 -1.99 -7.33 2.28
CA LEU A 71 -1.56 -8.72 2.33
C LEU A 71 -2.70 -9.61 2.85
N TRP A 72 -2.99 -10.66 2.08
CA TRP A 72 -3.76 -11.81 2.55
C TRP A 72 -2.78 -12.91 2.96
N GLU A 73 -2.91 -13.41 4.19
CA GLU A 73 -1.96 -14.35 4.79
C GLU A 73 -2.59 -15.67 5.23
N GLY A 74 -3.62 -16.10 4.50
CA GLY A 74 -4.33 -17.32 4.82
C GLY A 74 -5.69 -17.04 5.46
N GLU A 75 -6.55 -18.04 5.35
CA GLU A 75 -7.99 -17.94 5.66
C GLU A 75 -8.28 -17.63 7.13
N ASN A 76 -7.33 -17.95 8.03
CA ASN A 76 -7.47 -17.79 9.48
C ASN A 76 -6.73 -16.55 10.01
N LYS A 77 -6.23 -15.69 9.12
CA LYS A 77 -5.49 -14.49 9.47
C LYS A 77 -6.23 -13.25 8.99
N PRO A 78 -6.18 -12.16 9.74
CA PRO A 78 -6.70 -10.91 9.22
C PRO A 78 -5.90 -10.48 8.00
N VAL A 79 -6.56 -9.80 7.04
CA VAL A 79 -5.83 -9.10 5.99
C VAL A 79 -5.02 -8.01 6.67
N ARG A 80 -3.71 -7.98 6.42
CA ARG A 80 -2.83 -6.97 6.99
C ARG A 80 -2.47 -5.93 5.96
N VAL A 81 -2.37 -4.68 6.40
CA VAL A 81 -1.77 -3.63 5.59
C VAL A 81 -0.42 -3.29 6.20
N ILE A 82 0.65 -3.51 5.43
CA ILE A 82 2.01 -3.13 5.81
C ILE A 82 2.30 -1.77 5.19
N MET A 83 2.83 -0.85 5.99
CA MET A 83 3.19 0.50 5.59
C MET A 83 4.57 0.86 6.15
N ASN A 84 5.22 1.85 5.55
CA ASN A 84 6.48 2.40 6.06
C ASN A 84 6.27 3.84 6.57
N GLN A 85 6.73 4.13 7.78
CA GLN A 85 6.65 5.46 8.41
C GLN A 85 7.30 6.54 7.53
N GLY A 86 8.44 6.22 6.92
CA GLY A 86 9.15 7.11 6.01
C GLY A 86 9.72 6.35 4.81
N PHE A 87 10.53 7.06 4.04
CA PHE A 87 11.16 6.54 2.84
C PHE A 87 12.47 7.25 2.54
N PHE A 88 13.23 6.67 1.62
CA PHE A 88 14.32 7.36 0.93
C PHE A 88 13.96 7.53 -0.55
N THR A 89 14.47 8.59 -1.15
CA THR A 89 14.36 8.87 -2.59
C THR A 89 15.43 8.12 -3.39
N ASP A 90 15.40 8.29 -4.72
CA ASP A 90 16.42 7.76 -5.63
C ASP A 90 16.58 6.22 -5.58
N ASN A 91 15.50 5.52 -5.22
CA ASN A 91 15.44 4.08 -4.96
C ASN A 91 16.43 3.59 -3.89
N GLU A 92 16.89 4.47 -3.00
CA GLU A 92 17.79 4.09 -1.91
C GLU A 92 17.13 3.00 -1.04
N LYS A 93 17.87 1.91 -0.85
CA LYS A 93 17.36 0.75 -0.11
C LYS A 93 17.67 0.90 1.36
N CYS A 94 16.82 0.30 2.18
CA CYS A 94 17.13 0.13 3.58
C CYS A 94 18.35 -0.79 3.74
N ASP A 95 19.27 -0.39 4.60
CA ASP A 95 20.43 -1.19 5.00
C ASP A 95 20.53 -1.14 6.53
N ASP A 96 20.11 -2.23 7.15
CA ASP A 96 19.99 -2.39 8.60
C ASP A 96 21.36 -2.20 9.30
N ASP A 97 22.47 -2.47 8.60
CA ASP A 97 23.83 -2.32 9.10
C ASP A 97 24.41 -0.90 8.94
N ASN A 98 23.70 0.00 8.24
CA ASN A 98 24.19 1.34 7.91
C ASN A 98 23.38 2.45 8.62
N PRO A 99 24.00 3.27 9.47
CA PRO A 99 23.29 4.29 10.25
C PRO A 99 22.69 5.43 9.41
N VAL A 100 23.01 5.52 8.11
CA VAL A 100 22.50 6.58 7.22
C VAL A 100 21.16 6.20 6.60
N ASN A 101 20.98 4.93 6.25
CA ASN A 101 19.81 4.42 5.52
C ASN A 101 19.19 3.18 6.20
N ASN A 102 19.30 3.08 7.53
CA ASN A 102 18.61 2.07 8.32
C ASN A 102 17.10 2.39 8.43
N CYS A 103 16.25 1.37 8.26
CA CYS A 103 14.80 1.46 8.34
C CYS A 103 14.16 0.44 9.31
N ASP A 104 14.92 -0.14 10.24
CA ASP A 104 14.51 -1.31 11.06
C ASP A 104 13.14 -1.12 11.74
N GLU A 105 12.83 0.11 12.13
CA GLU A 105 11.60 0.46 12.87
C GLU A 105 10.57 1.21 12.01
N TRP A 106 10.79 1.34 10.70
CA TRP A 106 9.87 2.10 9.84
C TRP A 106 8.64 1.29 9.44
N SER A 107 8.77 -0.02 9.31
CA SER A 107 7.67 -0.87 8.87
C SER A 107 6.74 -1.18 10.04
N PHE A 108 5.45 -0.98 9.84
CA PHE A 108 4.41 -1.37 10.79
C PHE A 108 3.22 -1.97 10.05
N SER A 109 2.26 -2.52 10.78
CA SER A 109 1.04 -3.02 10.15
C SER A 109 -0.23 -2.81 10.95
N ILE A 110 -1.33 -2.74 10.22
CA ILE A 110 -2.69 -2.75 10.75
C ILE A 110 -3.43 -3.97 10.23
N GLU A 111 -4.52 -4.32 10.90
CA GLU A 111 -5.39 -5.45 10.53
C GLU A 111 -6.73 -4.92 10.00
N LEU A 112 -7.21 -5.53 8.91
CA LEU A 112 -8.46 -5.22 8.23
C LEU A 112 -9.23 -6.51 7.95
N GLY A 113 -10.20 -6.87 8.81
CA GLY A 113 -11.08 -8.03 8.61
C GLY A 113 -10.35 -9.37 8.41
N THR A 114 -11.10 -10.47 8.31
CA THR A 114 -10.56 -11.80 7.99
C THR A 114 -11.44 -12.40 6.90
N TYR A 115 -10.82 -12.82 5.80
CA TYR A 115 -11.53 -13.30 4.62
C TYR A 115 -11.00 -14.67 4.21
N ALA A 116 -11.89 -15.65 4.11
CA ALA A 116 -11.52 -16.99 3.65
C ALA A 116 -11.18 -16.97 2.15
N ALA A 117 -10.47 -18.01 1.70
CA ALA A 117 -10.33 -18.31 0.29
C ALA A 117 -11.71 -18.67 -0.30
N ASP A 118 -11.84 -18.56 -1.62
CA ASP A 118 -13.08 -18.83 -2.36
C ASP A 118 -14.29 -17.94 -1.99
N VAL A 119 -14.08 -16.92 -1.16
CA VAL A 119 -15.09 -15.91 -0.81
C VAL A 119 -14.73 -14.59 -1.48
N ASP A 120 -15.73 -13.93 -2.07
CA ASP A 120 -15.58 -12.59 -2.61
C ASP A 120 -15.52 -11.58 -1.46
N TRP A 121 -14.54 -10.68 -1.51
CA TRP A 121 -14.42 -9.55 -0.60
C TRP A 121 -13.85 -8.35 -1.35
N GLN A 122 -13.95 -7.17 -0.75
CA GLN A 122 -13.48 -5.94 -1.37
C GLN A 122 -12.44 -5.25 -0.51
N TYR A 123 -11.58 -4.46 -1.15
CA TYR A 123 -10.74 -3.50 -0.46
C TYR A 123 -10.77 -2.12 -1.13
N VAL A 124 -10.50 -1.11 -0.32
CA VAL A 124 -10.27 0.27 -0.73
C VAL A 124 -8.93 0.73 -0.18
N ILE A 125 -8.11 1.33 -1.05
CA ILE A 125 -6.99 2.19 -0.66
C ILE A 125 -7.30 3.56 -1.23
N GLN A 126 -7.48 4.56 -0.38
CA GLN A 126 -7.62 5.95 -0.78
C GLN A 126 -6.49 6.77 -0.14
N VAL A 127 -5.89 7.64 -0.94
CA VAL A 127 -4.79 8.51 -0.54
C VAL A 127 -5.15 9.95 -0.93
N ASP A 128 -5.02 10.87 0.01
CA ASP A 128 -5.30 12.30 -0.17
C ASP A 128 -4.40 13.16 0.75
N GLU A 129 -4.64 14.48 0.77
CA GLU A 129 -3.87 15.44 1.55
C GLU A 129 -3.96 15.23 3.07
N ASP A 130 -4.98 14.52 3.55
CA ASP A 130 -5.18 14.28 4.98
C ASP A 130 -4.48 12.99 5.43
N GLY A 131 -4.44 11.97 4.56
CA GLY A 131 -3.88 10.68 4.93
C GLY A 131 -4.16 9.54 3.97
N ILE A 132 -4.24 8.35 4.58
CA ILE A 132 -4.62 7.10 3.92
C ILE A 132 -5.90 6.58 4.58
N TYR A 133 -6.94 6.41 3.78
CA TYR A 133 -8.11 5.63 4.13
C TYR A 133 -7.98 4.21 3.59
N LEU A 134 -8.12 3.23 4.46
CA LEU A 134 -8.06 1.81 4.14
C LEU A 134 -9.34 1.13 4.62
N ALA A 135 -9.95 0.31 3.77
CA ALA A 135 -11.10 -0.49 4.18
C ALA A 135 -11.11 -1.85 3.50
N THR A 136 -11.69 -2.82 4.18
CA THR A 136 -12.11 -4.10 3.60
C THR A 136 -13.57 -4.35 3.93
N GLU A 137 -14.29 -4.98 3.01
CA GLU A 137 -15.72 -5.29 3.21
C GLU A 137 -16.14 -6.64 2.61
N ASP A 138 -17.11 -7.27 3.26
CA ASP A 138 -17.87 -8.42 2.76
C ASP A 138 -19.35 -8.28 3.18
N GLU A 139 -20.12 -9.37 3.05
CA GLU A 139 -21.52 -9.41 3.50
C GLU A 139 -21.70 -9.17 5.02
N SER A 140 -20.66 -9.37 5.82
CA SER A 140 -20.68 -9.22 7.28
C SER A 140 -20.50 -7.77 7.71
N GLY A 141 -19.88 -6.94 6.88
CA GLY A 141 -19.72 -5.50 7.10
C GLY A 141 -18.38 -4.96 6.62
N VAL A 142 -18.09 -3.71 7.02
CA VAL A 142 -16.86 -3.00 6.68
C VAL A 142 -15.93 -2.92 7.89
N VAL A 143 -14.63 -3.11 7.66
CA VAL A 143 -13.56 -2.80 8.61
C VAL A 143 -12.69 -1.73 7.97
N GLU A 144 -12.60 -0.56 8.60
CA GLU A 144 -11.93 0.61 8.04
C GLU A 144 -10.96 1.26 9.03
N LYS A 145 -9.95 1.94 8.48
CA LYS A 145 -8.92 2.67 9.20
C LYS A 145 -8.58 3.95 8.43
N GLN A 146 -8.51 5.06 9.15
CA GLN A 146 -7.94 6.31 8.67
C GLN A 146 -6.61 6.54 9.39
N ILE A 147 -5.56 6.79 8.63
CA ILE A 147 -4.24 7.13 9.15
C ILE A 147 -3.83 8.46 8.54
N ASN A 148 -3.74 9.48 9.38
CA ASN A 148 -3.40 10.83 8.92
C ASN A 148 -1.88 11.03 8.90
N TRP A 149 -1.41 11.85 7.97
CA TRP A 149 -0.02 12.28 7.91
C TRP A 149 0.38 13.03 9.17
N GLY A 150 1.58 12.78 9.70
CA GLY A 150 2.13 13.48 10.87
C GLY A 150 1.42 13.18 12.20
N VAL A 151 0.37 12.36 12.20
CA VAL A 151 -0.42 12.04 13.39
C VAL A 151 -0.05 10.65 13.92
N ALA A 152 0.31 10.61 15.21
CA ALA A 152 0.57 9.35 15.88
C ALA A 152 -0.69 8.47 15.96
N PHE A 153 -0.53 7.20 15.63
CA PHE A 153 -1.58 6.19 15.74
C PHE A 153 -1.02 4.90 16.34
N GLN A 154 -1.90 4.01 16.80
CA GLN A 154 -1.53 2.72 17.40
C GLN A 154 -1.64 1.62 16.35
N ASP A 155 -0.55 0.89 16.14
CA ASP A 155 -0.52 -0.24 15.22
C ASP A 155 -1.17 -1.51 15.82
N LYS A 156 -1.06 -2.65 15.11
CA LYS A 156 -1.63 -3.91 15.60
C LYS A 156 -1.00 -4.43 16.90
N ASP A 157 0.26 -4.07 17.18
CA ASP A 157 1.02 -4.53 18.34
C ASP A 157 0.87 -3.56 19.53
N GLY A 158 0.24 -2.41 19.31
CA GLY A 158 0.04 -1.36 20.32
C GLY A 158 1.21 -0.39 20.39
N ASP A 159 2.05 -0.36 19.35
CA ASP A 159 3.14 0.59 19.24
C ASP A 159 2.64 1.91 18.66
N SER A 160 3.18 3.02 19.19
CA SER A 160 2.88 4.34 18.67
C SER A 160 3.75 4.61 17.46
N VAL A 161 3.12 4.76 16.30
CA VAL A 161 3.78 4.98 15.01
C VAL A 161 3.21 6.20 14.32
N THR A 162 3.97 6.84 13.44
CA THR A 162 3.56 8.05 12.71
C THR A 162 4.00 7.95 11.26
N LEU A 163 3.07 8.11 10.31
CA LEU A 163 3.41 8.28 8.89
C LEU A 163 3.95 9.69 8.67
N SER A 164 5.12 9.82 8.04
CA SER A 164 5.72 11.12 7.74
C SER A 164 4.83 11.94 6.82
N GLU A 165 4.76 13.25 7.05
CA GLU A 165 4.14 14.21 6.14
C GLU A 165 4.89 14.31 4.81
N ASP A 166 6.14 13.86 4.75
CA ASP A 166 6.93 13.85 3.52
C ASP A 166 6.29 12.98 2.42
N TRP A 167 5.48 11.98 2.79
CA TRP A 167 4.71 11.18 1.83
C TRP A 167 3.71 12.02 1.03
N ALA A 168 3.24 13.12 1.59
CA ALA A 168 2.36 14.08 0.92
C ALA A 168 3.10 15.26 0.28
N GLY A 169 4.43 15.19 0.20
CA GLY A 169 5.24 16.21 -0.44
C GLY A 169 4.93 16.33 -1.93
N ASN A 170 4.87 17.57 -2.43
CA ASN A 170 4.55 17.87 -3.84
C ASN A 170 5.61 17.37 -4.86
N ASP A 171 6.77 16.95 -4.38
CA ASP A 171 7.82 16.34 -5.21
C ASP A 171 7.78 14.81 -5.21
N ILE A 172 6.85 14.21 -4.45
CA ILE A 172 6.67 12.77 -4.31
C ILE A 172 5.47 12.32 -5.15
N ALA A 173 5.72 11.39 -6.06
CA ALA A 173 4.73 10.76 -6.93
C ALA A 173 4.70 9.23 -6.73
#